data_AF-A0A7W0ZAV7-F1
#
_entry.id   AF-A0A7W0ZAV7-F1
#
_cell.length_a   1.000
_cell.length_b   1.000
_cell.length_c   1.000
_cell.angle_alpha   90.00
_cell.angle_beta   90.00
_cell.angle_gamma   90.00
#
_symmetry.space_group_name_H-M   'P 1'
#
loop_
_entity.id
_entity.type
_entity.pdbx_description
1 polymer ?
#
loop_
_entity_poly.entity_id
_entity_poly.type
_entity_poly.pdbx_seq_one_letter_code
_entity_poly.pdbx_strand_id
1 'polypeptide(L)'
;MSARSATVLSSAQKSQRELEDLQLVVKARNGNQEALDALMRRYTGFVRLKASSYFLAGGESDDLIQEGLIGLYKAVRDFRHDKETSFRSFAELCVTRQIITAIKTATRYKHQPLNQYVSFS
;
A
#
# COMPACT_ATOMS: atom_id res chain seq x y z
N MET A 1 18.07 8.43 35.56
CA MET A 1 16.83 9.05 35.00
C MET A 1 17.12 9.66 33.63
N SER A 2 17.06 8.90 32.53
CA SER A 2 17.36 9.44 31.17
C SER A 2 16.52 8.82 30.03
N ALA A 3 15.37 8.19 30.35
CA ALA A 3 14.52 7.53 29.35
C ALA A 3 13.34 8.39 28.87
N ARG A 4 12.92 9.41 29.63
CA ARG A 4 11.71 10.21 29.33
C ARG A 4 11.88 11.20 28.17
N SER A 5 13.08 11.72 27.91
CA SER A 5 13.29 12.74 26.86
C SER A 5 13.34 12.16 25.44
N ALA A 6 13.81 10.92 25.27
CA ALA A 6 13.93 10.30 23.94
C ALA A 6 12.56 9.91 23.35
N THR A 7 11.60 9.52 24.20
CA THR A 7 10.27 9.06 23.77
C THR A 7 9.40 10.20 23.25
N VAL A 8 9.52 11.40 23.84
CA VAL A 8 8.72 12.58 23.46
C VAL A 8 9.18 13.17 22.12
N LEU A 9 10.48 13.13 21.83
CA LEU A 9 11.02 13.57 20.54
C LEU A 9 10.51 12.68 19.39
N SER A 10 10.41 11.37 19.62
CA SER A 10 9.90 10.40 18.64
C SER A 10 8.41 10.57 18.33
N SER A 11 7.58 10.86 19.35
CA SER A 11 6.15 11.09 19.13
C SER A 11 5.87 12.39 18.38
N ALA A 12 6.58 13.48 18.69
CA ALA A 12 6.45 14.75 17.98
C ALA A 12 6.86 14.63 16.50
N GLN A 13 7.96 13.94 16.22
CA GLN A 13 8.41 13.66 14.85
C GLN A 13 7.40 12.81 14.07
N LYS A 14 6.76 11.83 14.73
CA LYS A 14 5.71 11.02 14.13
C LYS A 14 4.49 11.87 13.78
N SER A 15 3.98 12.68 14.71
CA SER A 15 2.83 13.56 14.48
C SER A 15 3.11 14.56 13.35
N GLN A 16 4.33 15.10 13.29
CA GLN A 16 4.73 16.00 12.20
C GLN A 16 4.68 15.31 10.84
N ARG A 17 5.19 14.07 10.74
CA ARG A 17 5.11 13.29 9.49
C ARG A 17 3.66 12.97 9.10
N GLU A 18 2.82 12.62 10.06
CA GLU A 18 1.41 12.34 9.80
C GLU A 18 0.67 13.58 9.27
N LEU A 19 0.99 14.76 9.81
CA LEU A 19 0.47 16.02 9.31
C LEU A 19 0.95 16.34 7.89
N GLU A 20 2.24 16.15 7.61
CA GLU A 20 2.80 16.33 6.26
C GLU A 20 2.16 15.38 5.23
N ASP A 21 2.00 14.11 5.60
CA ASP A 21 1.34 13.12 4.76
C ASP A 21 -0.10 13.53 4.47
N LEU A 22 -0.84 13.97 5.51
CA LEU A 22 -2.21 14.46 5.34
C LEU A 22 -2.28 15.65 4.38
N GLN A 23 -1.37 16.62 4.50
CA GLN A 23 -1.31 17.78 3.60
C GLN A 23 -1.06 17.37 2.16
N LEU A 24 -0.12 16.46 1.92
CA LEU A 24 0.16 15.96 0.58
C LEU A 24 -1.04 15.20 0.02
N VAL A 25 -1.73 14.40 0.84
CA VAL A 25 -2.90 13.61 0.38
C VAL A 25 -4.02 14.55 -0.04
N VAL A 26 -4.32 15.58 0.75
CA VAL A 26 -5.34 16.58 0.41
C VAL A 26 -5.00 17.28 -0.91
N LYS A 27 -3.74 17.71 -1.09
CA LYS A 27 -3.29 18.32 -2.35
C LYS A 27 -3.41 17.36 -3.54
N ALA A 28 -2.93 16.12 -3.38
CA ALA A 28 -2.99 15.10 -4.42
C ALA A 28 -4.43 14.80 -4.86
N ARG A 29 -5.36 14.68 -3.90
CA ARG A 29 -6.79 14.47 -4.18
C ARG A 29 -7.46 15.66 -4.89
N ASN A 30 -6.90 16.87 -4.73
CA ASN A 30 -7.32 18.07 -5.44
C ASN A 30 -6.63 18.23 -6.82
N GLY A 31 -5.96 17.19 -7.32
CA GLY A 31 -5.35 17.17 -8.66
C GLY A 31 -3.90 17.67 -8.70
N ASN A 32 -3.26 17.92 -7.56
CA ASN A 32 -1.84 18.31 -7.55
C ASN A 32 -0.95 17.07 -7.80
N GLN A 33 -0.44 16.95 -9.02
CA GLN A 33 0.41 15.82 -9.43
C GLN A 33 1.75 15.77 -8.68
N GLU A 34 2.36 16.91 -8.39
CA GLU A 34 3.63 16.95 -7.64
C GLU A 34 3.47 16.40 -6.21
N ALA A 35 2.33 16.69 -5.56
CA ALA A 35 2.01 16.16 -4.25
C ALA A 35 1.78 14.64 -4.28
N LEU A 36 1.12 14.15 -5.34
CA LEU A 36 0.97 12.71 -5.58
C LEU A 36 2.34 12.06 -5.78
N ASP A 37 3.18 12.60 -6.65
CA ASP A 37 4.52 12.06 -6.93
C ASP A 37 5.39 12.05 -5.67
N ALA A 38 5.31 13.11 -4.86
CA ALA A 38 6.02 13.20 -3.58
C ALA A 38 5.56 12.11 -2.60
N LEU A 39 4.25 11.87 -2.49
CA LEU A 39 3.70 10.78 -1.66
C LEU A 39 4.13 9.41 -2.18
N MET A 40 4.01 9.17 -3.48
CA MET A 40 4.39 7.90 -4.09
C MET A 40 5.86 7.60 -3.82
N ARG A 41 6.76 8.56 -4.09
CA ARG A 41 8.21 8.40 -3.80
C ARG A 41 8.49 8.15 -2.32
N ARG A 42 7.83 8.88 -1.43
CA ARG A 42 7.97 8.75 0.04
C ARG A 42 7.58 7.35 0.52
N TYR A 43 6.56 6.74 -0.09
CA TYR A 43 6.01 5.44 0.31
C TYR A 43 6.50 4.25 -0.52
N THR A 44 7.24 4.45 -1.62
CA THR A 44 7.78 3.34 -2.45
C THR A 44 8.60 2.34 -1.63
N GLY A 45 9.49 2.82 -0.74
CA GLY A 45 10.28 1.93 0.12
C GLY A 45 9.41 1.12 1.09
N PHE A 46 8.35 1.75 1.61
CA PHE A 46 7.35 1.07 2.45
C PHE A 46 6.60 -0.02 1.67
N VAL A 47 6.20 0.26 0.43
CA VAL A 47 5.54 -0.73 -0.44
C VAL A 47 6.47 -1.90 -0.74
N ARG A 48 7.74 -1.64 -1.08
CA ARG A 48 8.75 -2.69 -1.31
C ARG A 48 8.92 -3.60 -0.10
N LEU A 49 9.03 -3.02 1.10
CA LEU A 49 9.13 -3.77 2.35
C LEU A 49 7.89 -4.64 2.61
N LYS A 50 6.69 -4.14 2.28
CA LYS A 50 5.46 -4.94 2.43
C LYS A 50 5.39 -6.06 1.40
N ALA A 51 5.70 -5.79 0.14
CA ALA A 51 5.70 -6.77 -0.93
C ALA A 51 6.72 -7.90 -0.69
N SER A 52 7.88 -7.60 -0.11
CA SER A 52 8.93 -8.60 0.16
C SER A 52 8.52 -9.70 1.15
N SER A 53 7.43 -9.51 1.91
CA SER A 53 6.88 -10.53 2.81
C SER A 53 5.98 -11.54 2.10
N TYR A 54 5.77 -11.39 0.79
CA TYR A 54 4.88 -12.25 0.00
C TYR A 54 5.63 -12.88 -1.17
N PHE A 55 5.07 -13.98 -1.68
CA PHE A 55 5.61 -14.73 -2.80
C PHE A 55 4.53 -14.98 -3.85
N LEU A 56 4.87 -14.77 -5.12
CA LEU A 56 4.02 -15.04 -6.27
C LEU A 56 4.54 -16.26 -7.01
N ALA A 57 3.87 -17.40 -6.84
CA ALA A 57 4.31 -18.65 -7.46
C ALA A 57 4.21 -18.56 -9.00
N GLY A 58 5.36 -18.57 -9.67
CA GLY A 58 5.45 -18.46 -11.13
C GLY A 58 5.35 -17.03 -11.65
N GLY A 59 5.56 -16.02 -10.80
CA GLY A 59 5.70 -14.62 -11.19
C GLY A 59 6.90 -13.97 -10.50
N GLU A 60 7.09 -12.68 -10.71
CA GLU A 60 8.23 -11.93 -10.20
C GLU A 60 7.88 -11.16 -8.93
N SER A 61 8.88 -10.89 -8.08
CA SER A 61 8.69 -10.00 -6.91
C SER A 61 8.27 -8.59 -7.32
N ASP A 62 8.72 -8.15 -8.49
CA ASP A 62 8.41 -6.83 -9.04
C ASP A 62 6.93 -6.69 -9.38
N ASP A 63 6.24 -7.79 -9.75
CA ASP A 63 4.78 -7.80 -9.95
C ASP A 63 4.05 -7.44 -8.65
N LEU A 64 4.47 -8.02 -7.52
CA LEU A 64 3.89 -7.72 -6.22
C LEU A 64 4.18 -6.29 -5.76
N ILE A 65 5.35 -5.75 -6.13
CA ILE A 65 5.68 -4.34 -5.87
C ILE A 65 4.75 -3.43 -6.69
N GLN A 66 4.51 -3.73 -7.96
CA GLN A 66 3.57 -2.96 -8.79
C GLN A 66 2.15 -3.01 -8.24
N GLU A 67 1.67 -4.19 -7.86
CA GLU A 67 0.37 -4.35 -7.20
C GLU A 67 0.31 -3.58 -5.88
N GLY A 68 1.38 -3.60 -5.09
CA GLY A 68 1.49 -2.77 -3.90
C GLY A 68 1.40 -1.27 -4.21
N LEU A 69 2.05 -0.79 -5.27
CA LEU A 69 2.00 0.61 -5.71
C LEU A 69 0.59 1.00 -6.19
N ILE A 70 -0.12 0.09 -6.88
CA ILE A 70 -1.53 0.27 -7.23
C ILE A 70 -2.38 0.42 -5.96
N GLY A 71 -2.11 -0.38 -4.93
CA GLY A 71 -2.76 -0.28 -3.63
C GLY A 71 -2.50 1.06 -2.94
N LEU A 72 -1.27 1.56 -2.99
CA LEU A 72 -0.89 2.88 -2.47
C LEU A 72 -1.59 4.02 -3.22
N TYR A 73 -1.64 3.97 -4.55
CA TYR A 73 -2.33 4.98 -5.36
C TYR A 73 -3.83 5.04 -5.00
N LYS A 74 -4.49 3.89 -4.86
CA LYS A 74 -5.88 3.81 -4.38
C LYS A 74 -6.02 4.40 -2.97
N ALA A 75 -5.05 4.16 -2.09
CA ALA A 75 -5.06 4.73 -0.75
C ALA A 75 -5.03 6.27 -0.79
N VAL A 76 -4.17 6.89 -1.63
CA VAL A 76 -4.13 8.35 -1.79
C VAL A 76 -5.47 8.89 -2.27
N ARG A 77 -6.09 8.23 -3.27
CA ARG A 77 -7.37 8.65 -3.84
C ARG A 77 -8.53 8.54 -2.84
N ASP A 78 -8.58 7.45 -2.09
CA ASP A 78 -9.74 7.05 -1.28
C ASP A 78 -9.63 7.42 0.20
N PHE A 79 -8.47 7.94 0.66
CA PHE A 79 -8.25 8.31 2.05
C PHE A 79 -9.22 9.41 2.49
N ARG A 80 -9.85 9.19 3.64
CA ARG A 80 -10.71 10.17 4.31
C ARG A 80 -10.16 10.45 5.71
N HIS A 81 -9.91 11.73 5.97
CA HIS A 81 -9.28 12.22 7.21
C HIS A 81 -10.26 12.34 8.38
N ASP A 82 -11.57 12.19 8.12
CA ASP A 82 -12.63 12.12 9.12
C ASP A 82 -12.63 10.78 9.88
N LYS A 83 -11.90 9.78 9.38
CA LYS A 83 -11.69 8.51 10.06
C LYS A 83 -10.42 8.62 10.91
N GLU A 84 -10.49 8.25 12.18
CA GLU A 84 -9.41 8.34 13.20
C GLU A 84 -8.17 7.46 12.91
N THR A 85 -7.71 7.38 11.67
CA THR A 85 -6.57 6.58 11.24
C THR A 85 -5.58 7.45 10.47
N SER A 86 -4.29 7.25 10.71
CA SER A 86 -3.27 7.94 9.92
C SER A 86 -3.28 7.43 8.48
N PHE A 87 -2.87 8.28 7.55
CA PHE A 87 -2.72 7.89 6.15
C PHE A 87 -1.84 6.65 6.01
N ARG A 88 -0.75 6.57 6.78
CA ARG A 88 0.17 5.43 6.77
C ARG A 88 -0.55 4.11 7.08
N SER A 89 -1.37 4.06 8.12
CA SER A 89 -2.12 2.86 8.50
C SER A 89 -3.15 2.47 7.44
N PHE A 90 -3.82 3.46 6.84
CA PHE A 90 -4.75 3.19 5.74
C PHE A 90 -4.03 2.70 4.47
N ALA A 91 -2.90 3.31 4.12
CA ALA A 91 -2.06 2.89 3.00
C ALA A 91 -1.55 1.46 3.20
N GLU A 92 -1.12 1.10 4.40
CA GLU A 92 -0.73 -0.27 4.75
C GLU A 92 -1.83 -1.28 4.47
N LEU A 93 -3.06 -0.98 4.87
CA LEU A 93 -4.22 -1.82 4.62
C LEU A 93 -4.47 -2.02 3.12
N CYS A 94 -4.45 -0.92 2.34
CA CYS A 94 -4.70 -0.95 0.91
C CYS A 94 -3.61 -1.69 0.13
N VAL A 95 -2.33 -1.41 0.42
CA VAL A 95 -1.17 -2.07 -0.17
C VAL A 95 -1.23 -3.58 0.07
N THR A 96 -1.42 -3.97 1.33
CA THR A 96 -1.48 -5.40 1.72
C THR A 96 -2.64 -6.12 1.04
N ARG A 97 -3.83 -5.50 0.99
CA ARG A 97 -4.99 -6.09 0.31
C ARG A 97 -4.76 -6.25 -1.19
N GLN A 98 -4.15 -5.27 -1.86
CA GLN A 98 -3.90 -5.33 -3.29
C GLN A 98 -2.92 -6.47 -3.63
N ILE A 99 -1.84 -6.61 -2.87
CA ILE A 99 -0.88 -7.71 -2.99
C ILE A 99 -1.56 -9.08 -2.81
N ILE A 100 -2.36 -9.25 -1.75
CA ILE A 100 -3.06 -10.52 -1.47
C ILE A 100 -4.05 -10.86 -2.59
N THR A 101 -4.79 -9.85 -3.08
CA THR A 101 -5.73 -10.03 -4.19
C THR A 101 -5.02 -10.46 -5.46
N ALA A 102 -3.88 -9.86 -5.80
CA ALA A 102 -3.07 -10.25 -6.95
C ALA A 102 -2.61 -11.72 -6.86
N ILE A 103 -2.09 -12.13 -5.70
CA ILE A 103 -1.67 -13.52 -5.45
C ILE A 103 -2.85 -14.50 -5.60
N LYS A 104 -3.99 -14.19 -4.97
CA LYS A 104 -5.21 -15.02 -5.07
C LYS A 104 -5.72 -15.12 -6.50
N THR A 105 -5.55 -14.07 -7.29
CA THR A 105 -5.97 -14.03 -8.69
C THR A 105 -5.05 -14.93 -9.54
N ALA A 106 -3.74 -14.80 -9.37
CA ALA A 106 -2.76 -15.63 -10.08
C ALA A 106 -2.88 -17.13 -9.75
N THR A 107 -3.16 -17.49 -8.49
CA THR A 107 -3.31 -18.90 -8.09
C THR A 107 -4.66 -19.49 -8.50
N ARG A 108 -5.73 -18.69 -8.57
CA ARG A 108 -7.05 -19.14 -9.07
C ARG A 108 -6.98 -19.62 -10.51
N TYR A 109 -6.20 -18.95 -11.37
CA TYR A 109 -6.09 -19.30 -12.79
C TYR A 109 -5.32 -20.60 -13.05
N LYS A 110 -4.50 -21.08 -12.11
CA LYS A 110 -3.83 -22.39 -12.23
C LYS A 110 -4.81 -23.57 -12.18
N HIS A 111 -6.00 -23.39 -11.61
CA HIS A 111 -7.06 -24.40 -11.57
C HIS A 111 -8.11 -24.23 -12.67
N GLN A 112 -7.99 -23.21 -13.53
CA GLN A 112 -8.95 -22.96 -14.60
C GLN A 112 -8.94 -24.05 -15.70
N PRO A 113 -7.80 -24.62 -16.13
CA PRO A 113 -7.78 -25.70 -17.11
C PRO A 113 -8.46 -26.99 -16.63
N LEU A 114 -8.36 -27.33 -15.33
CA LEU A 114 -9.02 -28.51 -14.76
C LEU A 114 -10.54 -28.35 -14.61
N ASN A 115 -11.04 -27.12 -14.45
CA ASN A 115 -12.46 -26.83 -14.29
C ASN A 115 -13.19 -26.55 -15.62
N GLN A 116 -12.48 -26.55 -16.74
CA GLN A 116 -13.04 -26.44 -18.10
C GLN A 116 -13.02 -27.79 -18.84
N TYR A 117 -13.26 -28.90 -18.14
CA TYR A 117 -13.52 -30.16 -18.83
C TYR A 117 -14.84 -30.06 -19.60
N VAL A 118 -14.75 -29.83 -20.91
CA VAL A 118 -15.85 -30.05 -21.85
C VAL A 118 -15.76 -31.51 -22.26
N SER A 119 -16.69 -32.35 -21.81
CA SER A 119 -16.82 -33.70 -22.36
C SER A 119 -17.33 -33.58 -23.78
N PHE A 120 -16.51 -33.99 -24.76
CA PHE A 120 -16.98 -34.18 -26.12
C PHE A 120 -17.96 -35.37 -26.13
N SER A 121 -19.21 -35.12 -26.51
CA SER A 121 -20.24 -36.12 -26.81
C SER A 121 -20.44 -36.20 -28.32
#